data_AF-A0A1B6MI37-F1
#
_entry.id   AF-A0A1B6MI37-F1
#
_cell.length_a   1.000
_cell.length_b   1.000
_cell.length_c   1.000
_cell.angle_alpha   90.00
_cell.angle_beta   90.00
_cell.angle_gamma   90.00
#
_symmetry.space_group_name_H-M   'P 1'
#
loop_
_entity.id
_entity.type
_entity.pdbx_description
1 polymer ?
#
loop_
_entity_poly.entity_id
_entity_poly.type
_entity_poly.pdbx_seq_one_letter_code
_entity_poly.pdbx_strand_id
1 'polypeptide(L)'
;VCTTHQNIKLMMNGIGISSIMWDGDDCPLKSYHSCLAKIMCNPPSVNCYINECNECPGTDQLREALLDKFEDELIDEISYKQWVTVDRCSMEVITKSSEDFVLEFLEMLIKLKTHAFIANMQKECYTEKKENLQPGELVINCDFAENFSFVLQDEVQSFHWTTSQATLHPFIIYYKWGDKIKHLQYVFISDCLEHNTVAFYVFQNELISELRDTIPFDIKKITYFS
;
A
#
# COMPACT_ATOMS: atom_id res chain seq x y z
N VAL A 1 0.74 3.93 -4.87
CA VAL A 1 1.31 4.45 -3.60
C VAL A 1 0.30 4.21 -2.49
N CYS A 2 0.68 3.66 -1.33
CA CYS A 2 -0.27 3.30 -0.28
C CYS A 2 -0.71 4.51 0.57
N THR A 3 -2.02 4.74 0.67
CA THR A 3 -2.64 5.80 1.47
C THR A 3 -2.27 5.73 2.95
N THR A 4 -2.29 4.54 3.56
CA THR A 4 -1.93 4.34 4.98
C THR A 4 -0.52 4.82 5.29
N HIS A 5 0.45 4.48 4.45
CA HIS A 5 1.84 4.92 4.61
C HIS A 5 2.00 6.43 4.34
N GLN A 6 1.27 6.97 3.36
CA GLN A 6 1.37 8.40 3.03
C GLN A 6 0.74 9.28 4.10
N ASN A 7 -0.43 8.93 4.62
CA ASN A 7 -1.10 9.73 5.63
C ASN A 7 -0.27 9.85 6.91
N ILE A 8 0.35 8.76 7.38
CA ILE A 8 1.28 8.86 8.51
C ILE A 8 2.45 9.81 8.22
N LYS A 9 3.05 9.75 7.02
CA LYS A 9 4.12 10.69 6.65
C LYS A 9 3.63 12.14 6.62
N LEU A 10 2.42 12.38 6.13
CA LEU A 10 1.84 13.73 6.08
C LEU A 10 1.52 14.25 7.48
N MET A 11 0.99 13.42 8.39
CA MET A 11 0.81 13.76 9.81
C MET A 11 2.15 14.11 10.46
N MET A 12 3.19 13.29 10.25
CA MET A 12 4.54 13.55 10.78
C MET A 12 5.15 14.84 10.24
N ASN A 13 4.90 15.16 8.96
CA ASN A 13 5.32 16.43 8.37
C ASN A 13 4.57 17.62 8.97
N GLY A 14 3.29 17.46 9.29
CA GLY A 14 2.46 18.51 9.89
C GLY A 14 2.97 19.00 11.24
N ILE A 15 3.53 18.09 12.04
CA ILE A 15 4.14 18.43 13.34
C ILE A 15 5.65 18.70 13.25
N GLY A 16 6.25 18.63 12.07
CA GLY A 16 7.68 18.83 11.91
C GLY A 16 8.49 17.86 12.77
N ILE A 17 8.14 16.58 12.81
CA ILE A 17 8.83 15.59 13.66
C ILE A 17 10.36 15.59 13.41
N SER A 18 10.83 15.92 12.20
CA SER A 18 12.27 16.07 11.91
C SER A 18 12.95 17.25 12.63
N SER A 19 12.21 18.29 13.00
CA SER A 19 12.68 19.44 13.80
C SER A 19 12.44 19.26 15.30
N ILE A 20 11.56 18.34 15.70
CA ILE A 20 11.36 17.97 17.11
C ILE A 20 12.49 17.01 17.51
N MET A 21 13.65 17.58 17.86
CA MET A 21 14.70 16.82 18.55
C MET A 21 14.15 16.41 19.92
N TRP A 22 13.99 15.11 20.14
CA TRP A 22 13.77 14.57 21.47
C TRP A 22 15.11 14.64 22.21
N ASP A 23 15.30 15.67 23.02
CA ASP A 23 16.48 15.79 23.86
C ASP A 23 16.44 14.70 24.93
N GLY A 24 17.31 13.70 24.79
CA GLY A 24 17.51 12.65 25.80
C GLY A 24 17.46 11.20 25.32
N ASP A 25 17.15 10.94 24.04
CA ASP A 25 17.15 9.58 23.48
C ASP A 25 18.04 9.50 22.23
N ASP A 26 18.89 8.48 22.11
CA ASP A 26 19.84 8.29 20.99
C ASP A 26 19.14 8.07 19.63
N CYS A 27 17.80 8.03 19.60
CA CYS A 27 17.01 7.84 18.39
C CYS A 27 15.93 8.93 18.26
N PRO A 28 16.23 10.07 17.59
CA PRO A 28 15.19 11.04 17.23
C PRO A 28 14.12 10.33 16.39
N LEU A 29 12.84 10.64 16.66
CA LEU A 29 11.72 10.23 15.82
C LEU A 29 11.96 10.84 14.43
N LYS A 30 12.66 10.15 13.53
CA LYS A 30 12.96 10.68 12.19
C LYS A 30 12.01 10.11 11.14
N SER A 31 11.36 9.01 11.49
CA SER A 31 10.47 8.27 10.60
C SER A 31 9.42 7.52 11.44
N TYR A 32 8.34 7.13 10.79
CA TYR A 32 7.33 6.28 11.43
C TYR A 32 7.93 4.94 11.91
N HIS A 33 9.03 4.46 11.32
CA HIS A 33 9.72 3.26 11.80
C HIS A 33 10.24 3.44 13.23
N SER A 34 10.72 4.63 13.58
CA SER A 34 11.15 4.96 14.95
C SER A 34 9.97 4.95 15.91
N CYS A 35 8.81 5.49 15.51
CA CYS A 35 7.58 5.42 16.29
C CYS A 35 7.13 3.96 16.48
N LEU A 36 7.15 3.17 15.40
CA LEU A 36 6.80 1.75 15.45
C LEU A 36 7.72 0.94 16.38
N ALA A 37 9.01 1.25 16.41
CA ALA A 37 9.97 0.61 17.31
C ALA A 37 9.71 0.93 18.79
N LYS A 38 9.19 2.12 19.11
CA LYS A 38 8.83 2.50 20.49
C LYS A 38 7.56 1.80 21.00
N ILE A 39 6.63 1.45 20.12
CA ILE A 39 5.35 0.83 20.51
C ILE A 39 5.35 -0.71 20.47
N MET A 40 6.48 -1.33 20.10
CA MET A 40 6.65 -2.77 19.96
C MET A 40 7.80 -3.29 20.82
N CYS A 41 7.80 -4.60 21.09
CA CYS A 41 8.97 -5.27 21.67
C CYS A 41 10.18 -5.14 20.75
N ASN A 42 11.38 -5.17 21.33
CA ASN A 42 12.65 -5.22 20.61
C ASN A 42 13.48 -6.45 21.04
N PRO A 43 13.66 -7.48 20.19
CA PRO A 43 13.18 -7.58 18.80
C PRO A 43 11.66 -7.85 18.71
N PRO A 44 10.98 -7.37 17.65
CA PRO A 44 9.54 -7.59 17.48
C PRO A 44 9.24 -9.02 16.98
N SER A 45 8.18 -9.62 17.53
CA SER A 45 7.62 -10.89 17.06
C SER A 45 6.44 -10.67 16.09
N VAL A 46 5.97 -11.72 15.42
CA VAL A 46 4.75 -11.66 14.57
C VAL A 46 3.56 -11.11 15.38
N ASN A 47 3.39 -11.59 16.62
CA ASN A 47 2.31 -11.15 17.51
C ASN A 47 2.39 -9.65 17.82
N CYS A 48 3.59 -9.05 17.82
CA CYS A 48 3.74 -7.60 17.98
C CYS A 48 3.08 -6.86 16.81
N TYR A 49 3.27 -7.34 15.57
CA TYR A 49 2.72 -6.70 14.37
C TYR A 49 1.22 -6.87 14.22
N ILE A 50 0.65 -7.99 14.64
CA ILE A 50 -0.79 -8.29 14.54
C ILE A 50 -1.61 -7.89 15.78
N ASN A 51 -1.01 -7.19 16.75
CA ASN A 51 -1.66 -6.74 17.99
C ASN A 51 -2.11 -7.87 18.94
N GLU A 52 -1.39 -8.99 18.95
CA GLU A 52 -1.65 -10.14 19.83
C GLU A 52 -0.55 -10.32 20.91
N CYS A 53 0.36 -9.37 21.02
CA CYS A 53 1.43 -9.40 22.03
C CYS A 53 1.04 -8.59 23.26
N ASN A 54 1.04 -9.24 24.43
CA ASN A 54 0.75 -8.60 25.72
C ASN A 54 1.96 -7.88 26.35
N GLU A 55 3.15 -8.05 25.77
CA GLU A 55 4.42 -7.49 26.27
C GLU A 55 4.87 -6.26 25.48
N CYS A 56 4.07 -5.80 24.51
CA CYS A 56 4.39 -4.59 23.76
C CYS A 56 4.32 -3.36 24.69
N PRO A 57 5.27 -2.42 24.60
CA PRO A 57 5.22 -1.16 25.36
C PRO A 57 3.93 -0.36 25.15
N GLY A 58 3.25 -0.58 24.02
CA GLY A 58 2.01 0.10 23.70
C GLY A 58 2.25 1.55 23.27
N THR A 59 1.19 2.34 23.26
CA THR A 59 1.21 3.72 22.74
C THR A 59 1.37 4.78 23.83
N ASP A 60 1.23 4.41 25.11
CA ASP A 60 1.07 5.37 26.21
C ASP A 60 2.31 6.26 26.40
N GLN A 61 3.51 5.68 26.44
CA GLN A 61 4.75 6.44 26.56
C GLN A 61 4.98 7.40 25.38
N LEU A 62 4.59 6.97 24.18
CA LEU A 62 4.68 7.83 22.99
C LEU A 62 3.63 8.94 23.02
N ARG A 63 2.44 8.65 23.57
CA ARG A 63 1.37 9.63 23.76
C ARG A 63 1.80 10.73 24.70
N GLU A 64 2.27 10.37 25.90
CA GLU A 64 2.71 11.31 26.93
C GLU A 64 3.81 12.22 26.37
N ALA A 65 4.85 11.63 25.77
CA ALA A 65 5.95 12.41 25.22
C ALA A 65 5.56 13.36 24.08
N LEU A 66 4.57 13.00 23.25
CA LEU A 66 4.07 13.91 22.20
C LEU A 66 3.29 15.08 22.82
N LEU A 67 2.44 14.80 23.82
CA LEU A 67 1.64 15.83 24.49
C LEU A 67 2.52 16.79 25.31
N ASP A 68 3.44 16.26 26.11
CA ASP A 68 4.40 17.07 26.88
C ASP A 68 5.18 18.02 25.95
N LYS A 69 5.59 17.51 24.79
CA LYS A 69 6.34 18.31 23.81
C LYS A 69 5.47 19.38 23.15
N PHE A 70 4.21 19.09 22.88
CA PHE A 70 3.28 20.09 22.34
C PHE A 70 2.95 21.17 23.38
N GLU A 71 2.87 20.82 24.66
CA GLU A 71 2.72 21.78 25.75
C GLU A 71 3.97 22.68 25.87
N ASP A 72 5.18 22.10 25.84
CA ASP A 72 6.45 22.84 25.91
C ASP A 72 6.62 23.87 24.78
N GLU A 73 6.16 23.52 23.58
CA GLU A 73 6.26 24.37 22.39
C GLU A 73 5.00 25.26 22.19
N LEU A 74 4.04 25.23 23.13
CA LEU A 74 2.77 25.97 23.08
C LEU A 74 1.97 25.69 21.79
N ILE A 75 1.91 24.41 21.39
CA ILE A 75 1.19 23.93 20.20
C ILE A 75 -0.19 23.42 20.64
N ASP A 76 -1.20 24.28 20.50
CA ASP A 76 -2.60 23.93 20.81
C ASP A 76 -3.30 23.24 19.63
N GLU A 77 -2.94 23.61 18.39
CA GLU A 77 -3.56 23.11 17.16
C GLU A 77 -2.51 22.68 16.14
N ILE A 78 -2.80 21.61 15.42
CA ILE A 78 -1.93 21.02 14.40
C ILE A 78 -2.69 20.96 13.09
N SER A 79 -2.10 21.56 12.06
CA SER A 79 -2.62 21.52 10.69
C SER A 79 -1.75 20.63 9.82
N TYR A 80 -2.35 19.62 9.19
CA TYR A 80 -1.64 18.65 8.36
C TYR A 80 -2.46 18.26 7.13
N LYS A 81 -1.79 17.73 6.12
CA LYS A 81 -2.45 17.21 4.91
C LYS A 81 -2.84 15.75 5.12
N GLN A 82 -3.94 15.30 4.56
CA GLN A 82 -4.35 13.90 4.61
C GLN A 82 -5.08 13.50 3.34
N TRP A 83 -4.81 12.30 2.84
CA TRP A 83 -5.65 11.68 1.82
C TRP A 83 -6.91 11.11 2.46
N VAL A 84 -8.07 11.54 1.98
CA VAL A 84 -9.39 11.11 2.44
C VAL A 84 -10.09 10.38 1.30
N THR A 85 -10.64 9.20 1.59
CA THR A 85 -11.40 8.41 0.62
C THR A 85 -12.85 8.34 1.08
N VAL A 86 -13.72 9.14 0.46
CA VAL A 86 -15.18 9.05 0.65
C VAL A 86 -15.81 8.45 -0.61
N ASP A 87 -15.78 9.21 -1.72
CA ASP A 87 -16.15 8.75 -3.08
C ASP A 87 -14.98 8.82 -4.06
N ARG A 88 -14.21 9.92 -3.97
CA ARG A 88 -12.95 10.13 -4.69
C ARG A 88 -11.86 10.38 -3.67
N CYS A 89 -10.64 9.90 -3.96
CA CYS A 89 -9.48 10.18 -3.12
C CYS A 89 -9.06 11.64 -3.32
N SER A 90 -9.24 12.47 -2.28
CA SER A 90 -8.83 13.88 -2.26
C SER A 90 -7.76 14.10 -1.20
N MET A 91 -6.91 15.10 -1.42
CA MET A 91 -6.01 15.59 -0.38
C MET A 91 -6.68 16.78 0.30
N GLU A 92 -6.85 16.68 1.61
CA GLU A 92 -7.48 17.71 2.43
C GLU A 92 -6.50 18.25 3.46
N VAL A 93 -6.70 19.50 3.87
CA VAL A 93 -5.99 20.10 5.02
C VAL A 93 -6.91 19.94 6.22
N ILE A 94 -6.40 19.24 7.23
CA ILE A 94 -7.10 18.95 8.47
C ILE A 94 -6.40 19.73 9.58
N THR A 95 -7.18 20.42 10.41
CA THR A 95 -6.72 21.09 11.63
C THR A 95 -7.41 20.46 12.82
N LYS A 96 -6.64 20.07 13.83
CA LYS A 96 -7.13 19.44 15.06
C LYS A 96 -6.43 20.00 16.28
N SER A 97 -7.03 19.84 17.45
CA SER A 97 -6.34 20.04 18.71
C SER A 97 -5.13 19.11 18.81
N SER A 98 -4.13 19.48 19.59
CA SER A 98 -2.96 18.65 19.87
C SER A 98 -3.35 17.28 20.43
N GLU A 99 -4.32 17.24 21.35
CA GLU A 99 -4.86 16.00 21.92
C GLU A 99 -5.50 15.09 20.87
N ASP A 100 -6.43 15.62 20.06
CA ASP A 100 -7.12 14.84 19.02
C ASP A 100 -6.14 14.35 17.96
N PHE A 101 -5.16 15.17 17.60
CA PHE A 101 -4.11 14.78 16.67
C PHE A 101 -3.31 13.59 17.20
N VAL A 102 -2.86 13.62 18.46
CA VAL A 102 -2.05 12.54 19.04
C VAL A 102 -2.85 11.24 19.06
N LEU A 103 -4.12 11.29 19.47
CA LEU A 103 -4.99 10.12 19.48
C LEU A 103 -5.08 9.48 18.09
N GLU A 104 -5.41 10.26 17.05
CA GLU A 104 -5.53 9.75 15.69
C GLU A 104 -4.20 9.26 15.11
N PHE A 105 -3.10 9.95 15.42
CA PHE A 105 -1.77 9.56 14.98
C PHE A 105 -1.39 8.18 15.51
N LEU A 106 -1.66 7.92 16.79
CA LEU A 106 -1.38 6.63 17.43
C LEU A 106 -2.27 5.51 16.88
N GLU A 107 -3.56 5.77 16.67
CA GLU A 107 -4.46 4.81 16.01
C GLU A 107 -3.98 4.45 14.61
N MET A 108 -3.53 5.46 13.85
CA MET A 108 -2.97 5.25 12.52
C MET A 108 -1.65 4.49 12.55
N LEU A 109 -0.80 4.69 13.57
CA LEU A 109 0.42 3.90 13.75
C LEU A 109 0.11 2.43 14.02
N ILE A 110 -0.89 2.13 14.85
CA ILE A 110 -1.33 0.75 15.12
C ILE A 110 -1.81 0.09 13.81
N LYS A 111 -2.62 0.78 13.00
CA LYS A 111 -3.08 0.30 11.69
C LYS A 111 -1.90 0.11 10.73
N LEU A 112 -0.98 1.07 10.68
CA LEU A 112 0.20 1.03 9.82
C LEU A 112 1.11 -0.16 10.17
N LYS A 113 1.30 -0.44 11.46
CA LYS A 113 2.12 -1.56 11.95
C LYS A 113 1.73 -2.88 11.29
N THR A 114 0.45 -3.24 11.38
CA THR A 114 -0.07 -4.49 10.81
C THR A 114 -0.02 -4.46 9.29
N HIS A 115 -0.42 -3.33 8.69
CA HIS A 115 -0.44 -3.16 7.23
C HIS A 115 0.97 -3.30 6.60
N ALA A 116 1.99 -2.65 7.17
CA ALA A 116 3.37 -2.71 6.70
C ALA A 116 3.95 -4.13 6.84
N PHE A 117 3.64 -4.82 7.95
CA PHE A 117 4.06 -6.20 8.14
C PHE A 117 3.46 -7.13 7.08
N ILE A 118 2.14 -7.08 6.87
CA ILE A 118 1.45 -7.90 5.87
C ILE A 118 2.00 -7.63 4.46
N ALA A 119 2.18 -6.37 4.09
CA ALA A 119 2.73 -6.01 2.79
C ALA A 119 4.15 -6.58 2.58
N ASN A 120 5.00 -6.56 3.61
CA ASN A 120 6.33 -7.16 3.55
C ASN A 120 6.25 -8.69 3.43
N MET A 121 5.40 -9.36 4.22
CA MET A 121 5.19 -10.80 4.15
C MET A 121 4.65 -11.23 2.77
N GLN A 122 3.73 -10.47 2.18
CA GLN A 122 3.22 -10.72 0.83
C GLN A 122 4.33 -10.60 -0.23
N LYS A 123 5.20 -9.59 -0.11
CA LYS A 123 6.34 -9.40 -1.00
C LYS A 123 7.36 -10.54 -0.88
N GLU A 124 7.65 -10.99 0.33
CA GLU A 124 8.54 -12.13 0.58
C GLU A 124 7.95 -13.41 0.01
N CYS A 125 6.67 -13.70 0.28
CA CYS A 125 5.95 -14.83 -0.29
C CYS A 125 5.94 -14.81 -1.82
N TYR A 126 5.69 -13.64 -2.45
CA TYR A 126 5.76 -13.49 -3.89
C TYR A 126 7.15 -13.84 -4.45
N THR A 127 8.20 -13.33 -3.81
CA THR A 127 9.59 -13.59 -4.21
C THR A 127 9.91 -15.08 -4.08
N GLU A 128 9.58 -15.69 -2.93
CA GLU A 128 9.79 -17.12 -2.66
C GLU A 128 9.06 -18.00 -3.68
N LYS A 129 7.78 -17.70 -3.97
CA LYS A 129 6.98 -18.46 -4.94
C LYS A 129 7.52 -18.34 -6.35
N LYS A 130 8.01 -17.17 -6.72
CA LYS A 130 8.64 -16.95 -8.03
C LYS A 130 9.96 -17.72 -8.15
N GLU A 131 10.81 -17.71 -7.12
CA GLU A 131 12.12 -18.38 -7.12
C GLU A 131 12.02 -19.91 -7.05
N ASN A 132 11.04 -20.45 -6.31
CA ASN A 132 10.87 -21.88 -6.06
C ASN A 132 9.75 -22.53 -6.91
N LEU A 133 9.45 -21.94 -8.06
CA LEU A 133 8.35 -22.33 -8.93
C LEU A 133 8.55 -23.74 -9.52
N GLN A 134 7.54 -24.61 -9.43
CA GLN A 134 7.63 -26.00 -9.89
C GLN A 134 7.09 -26.19 -11.33
N PRO A 135 7.49 -27.26 -12.05
CA PRO A 135 6.95 -27.55 -13.38
C PRO A 135 5.42 -27.71 -13.36
N GLY A 136 4.73 -26.93 -14.21
CA GLY A 136 3.27 -26.86 -14.28
C GLY A 136 2.62 -25.86 -13.31
N GLU A 137 3.40 -25.18 -12.47
CA GLU A 137 2.90 -24.06 -11.66
C GLU A 137 3.07 -22.73 -12.40
N LEU A 138 2.19 -21.78 -12.12
CA LEU A 138 2.25 -20.40 -12.60
C LEU A 138 2.14 -19.42 -11.43
N VAL A 139 2.93 -18.34 -11.48
CA VAL A 139 2.79 -17.18 -10.59
C VAL A 139 2.39 -15.99 -11.45
N ILE A 140 1.21 -15.44 -11.21
CA ILE A 140 0.65 -14.33 -11.97
C ILE A 140 0.64 -13.08 -11.10
N ASN A 141 1.28 -12.02 -11.57
CA ASN A 141 1.18 -10.68 -10.99
C ASN A 141 0.29 -9.83 -11.89
N CYS A 142 -0.79 -9.29 -11.34
CA CYS A 142 -1.77 -8.51 -12.06
C CYS A 142 -2.46 -7.52 -11.13
N ASP A 143 -2.75 -6.33 -11.65
CA ASP A 143 -3.56 -5.31 -10.98
C ASP A 143 -4.22 -4.45 -12.06
N PHE A 144 -5.30 -3.75 -11.71
CA PHE A 144 -5.89 -2.76 -12.60
C PHE A 144 -4.92 -1.59 -12.78
N ALA A 145 -4.62 -1.24 -14.02
CA ALA A 145 -4.00 0.04 -14.30
C ALA A 145 -5.02 1.17 -14.16
N GLU A 146 -4.55 2.42 -14.07
CA GLU A 146 -5.43 3.58 -14.21
C GLU A 146 -6.14 3.55 -15.57
N ASN A 147 -7.37 4.08 -15.62
CA ASN A 147 -8.14 4.17 -16.85
C ASN A 147 -7.37 4.99 -17.90
N PHE A 148 -7.06 4.35 -19.01
CA PHE A 148 -6.36 4.97 -20.12
C PHE A 148 -7.31 5.94 -20.83
N SER A 149 -6.95 7.23 -20.82
CA SER A 149 -7.73 8.28 -21.49
C SER A 149 -7.21 8.49 -22.91
N PHE A 150 -8.09 8.42 -23.90
CA PHE A 150 -7.74 8.60 -25.31
C PHE A 150 -7.57 10.09 -25.67
N VAL A 151 -6.38 10.65 -25.42
CA VAL A 151 -6.08 12.05 -25.75
C VAL A 151 -5.78 12.20 -27.26
N LEU A 152 -6.46 13.14 -27.93
CA LEU A 152 -6.18 13.48 -29.33
C LEU A 152 -5.21 14.67 -29.39
N GLN A 153 -4.17 14.54 -30.22
CA GLN A 153 -3.05 15.51 -30.28
C GLN A 153 -3.46 16.94 -30.67
N ASP A 154 -4.63 17.12 -31.31
CA ASP A 154 -5.20 18.42 -31.73
C ASP A 154 -6.69 18.53 -31.36
N GLU A 155 -7.08 18.10 -30.15
CA GLU A 155 -8.47 18.21 -29.71
C GLU A 155 -8.93 19.67 -29.57
N VAL A 156 -10.14 19.97 -30.08
CA VAL A 156 -10.76 21.28 -29.87
C VAL A 156 -11.01 21.50 -28.38
N GLN A 157 -10.91 22.74 -27.90
CA GLN A 157 -10.98 23.07 -26.47
C GLN A 157 -12.23 22.52 -25.75
N SER A 158 -13.35 22.35 -26.45
CA SER A 158 -14.58 21.78 -25.89
C SER A 158 -14.53 20.26 -25.66
N PHE A 159 -13.57 19.55 -26.27
CA PHE A 159 -13.45 18.09 -26.21
C PHE A 159 -12.70 17.58 -24.97
N HIS A 160 -12.01 18.47 -24.23
CA HIS A 160 -11.31 18.15 -22.98
C HIS A 160 -12.19 17.49 -21.89
N TRP A 161 -13.52 17.58 -22.00
CA TRP A 161 -14.47 17.00 -21.03
C TRP A 161 -15.16 15.72 -21.52
N THR A 162 -14.84 15.25 -22.73
CA THR A 162 -15.51 14.10 -23.38
C THR A 162 -14.58 12.95 -23.72
N THR A 163 -13.36 12.98 -23.19
CA THR A 163 -12.35 11.95 -23.47
C THR A 163 -12.86 10.58 -23.05
N SER A 164 -13.03 9.69 -24.03
CA SER A 164 -13.34 8.29 -23.75
C SER A 164 -12.18 7.65 -22.99
N GLN A 165 -12.50 6.67 -22.17
CA GLN A 165 -11.53 5.92 -21.38
C GLN A 165 -11.64 4.43 -21.67
N ALA A 166 -10.56 3.70 -21.42
CA ALA A 166 -10.56 2.24 -21.40
C ALA A 166 -9.81 1.74 -20.17
N THR A 167 -10.30 0.64 -19.60
CA THR A 167 -9.59 -0.08 -18.55
C THR A 167 -8.48 -0.91 -19.19
N LEU A 168 -7.27 -0.81 -18.62
CA LEU A 168 -6.15 -1.68 -18.95
C LEU A 168 -5.89 -2.62 -17.77
N HIS A 169 -5.80 -3.91 -18.05
CA HIS A 169 -5.49 -4.92 -17.04
C HIS A 169 -4.26 -5.75 -17.47
N PRO A 170 -3.05 -5.35 -17.06
CA PRO A 170 -1.83 -6.10 -17.34
C PRO A 170 -1.73 -7.37 -16.49
N PHE A 171 -1.27 -8.45 -17.11
CA PHE A 171 -0.86 -9.69 -16.45
C PHE A 171 0.60 -9.99 -16.77
N ILE A 172 1.38 -10.32 -15.75
CA ILE A 172 2.73 -10.86 -15.87
C ILE A 172 2.71 -12.28 -15.32
N ILE A 173 2.99 -13.27 -16.17
CA ILE A 173 2.89 -14.69 -15.84
C ILE A 173 4.28 -15.28 -15.80
N TYR A 174 4.73 -15.71 -14.62
CA TYR A 174 5.99 -16.42 -14.43
C TYR A 174 5.78 -17.92 -14.44
N TYR A 175 6.67 -18.64 -15.12
CA TYR A 175 6.63 -20.09 -15.24
C TYR A 175 8.02 -20.70 -15.37
N LYS A 176 8.14 -21.99 -15.06
CA LYS A 176 9.41 -22.72 -15.14
C LYS A 176 9.53 -23.45 -16.48
N TRP A 177 10.65 -23.25 -17.17
CA TRP A 177 10.99 -23.92 -18.41
C TRP A 177 12.39 -24.54 -18.30
N GLY A 178 12.44 -25.85 -18.08
CA GLY A 178 13.66 -26.53 -17.65
C GLY A 178 14.12 -25.98 -16.29
N ASP A 179 15.37 -25.56 -16.20
CA ASP A 179 15.94 -24.97 -14.98
C ASP A 179 15.84 -23.45 -14.90
N LYS A 180 15.10 -22.81 -15.83
CA LYS A 180 14.99 -21.34 -15.89
C LYS A 180 13.55 -20.88 -15.65
N ILE A 181 13.41 -19.76 -14.95
CA ILE A 181 12.16 -19.02 -14.86
C ILE A 181 12.03 -18.14 -16.09
N LYS A 182 10.90 -18.27 -16.80
CA LYS A 182 10.50 -17.43 -17.93
C LYS A 182 9.24 -16.64 -17.57
N HIS A 183 8.89 -15.68 -18.42
CA HIS A 183 7.65 -14.92 -18.24
C HIS A 183 6.93 -14.64 -19.57
N LEU A 184 5.61 -14.48 -19.49
CA LEU A 184 4.72 -13.97 -20.53
C LEU A 184 4.01 -12.72 -20.01
N GLN A 185 3.55 -11.88 -20.93
CA GLN A 185 2.85 -10.64 -20.61
C GLN A 185 1.60 -10.54 -21.48
N TYR A 186 0.47 -10.20 -20.87
CA TYR A 186 -0.78 -9.88 -21.55
C TYR A 186 -1.31 -8.56 -21.03
N VAL A 187 -1.99 -7.81 -21.89
CA VAL A 187 -2.71 -6.60 -21.47
C VAL A 187 -4.10 -6.68 -22.07
N PHE A 188 -5.10 -6.79 -21.19
CA PHE A 188 -6.49 -6.72 -21.61
C PHE A 188 -6.92 -5.27 -21.69
N ILE A 189 -7.69 -4.95 -22.74
CA ILE A 189 -8.26 -3.63 -22.97
C ILE A 189 -9.78 -3.79 -22.99
N SER A 190 -10.49 -3.01 -22.18
CA SER A 190 -11.95 -3.03 -22.12
C SER A 190 -12.51 -1.62 -22.06
N ASP A 191 -13.67 -1.42 -22.68
CA ASP A 191 -14.50 -0.23 -22.56
C ASP A 191 -15.31 -0.19 -21.24
N CYS A 192 -15.35 -1.30 -20.49
CA CYS A 192 -15.90 -1.34 -19.15
C CYS A 192 -14.94 -0.68 -18.14
N LEU A 193 -15.38 0.40 -17.51
CA LEU A 193 -14.57 1.18 -16.55
C LEU A 193 -14.69 0.69 -15.10
N GLU A 194 -15.42 -0.39 -14.86
CA GLU A 194 -15.63 -0.93 -13.52
C GLU A 194 -14.45 -1.81 -13.09
N HIS A 195 -13.76 -1.39 -12.02
CA HIS A 195 -12.67 -2.17 -11.42
C HIS A 195 -13.20 -3.05 -10.30
N ASN A 196 -14.02 -4.03 -10.66
CA ASN A 196 -14.65 -4.94 -9.71
C ASN A 196 -14.27 -6.41 -9.96
N THR A 197 -14.74 -7.28 -9.07
CA THR A 197 -14.47 -8.73 -9.13
C THR A 197 -15.07 -9.39 -10.37
N VAL A 198 -16.15 -8.84 -10.92
CA VAL A 198 -16.78 -9.35 -12.15
C VAL A 198 -15.86 -9.10 -13.35
N ALA A 199 -15.37 -7.86 -13.51
CA ALA A 199 -14.42 -7.52 -14.56
C ALA A 199 -13.15 -8.38 -14.47
N PHE A 200 -12.58 -8.52 -13.26
CA PHE A 200 -11.42 -9.38 -13.04
C PHE A 200 -11.69 -10.85 -13.41
N TYR A 201 -12.85 -11.40 -13.03
CA TYR A 201 -13.21 -12.78 -13.36
C TYR A 201 -13.28 -13.03 -14.87
N VAL A 202 -13.79 -12.07 -15.64
CA VAL A 202 -13.82 -12.14 -17.11
C VAL A 202 -12.40 -12.16 -17.66
N PHE A 203 -11.54 -11.20 -17.28
CA PHE A 203 -10.14 -11.16 -17.73
C PHE A 203 -9.37 -12.43 -17.34
N GLN A 204 -9.63 -12.94 -16.14
CA GLN A 204 -9.03 -14.18 -15.65
C GLN A 204 -9.42 -15.39 -16.50
N ASN A 205 -10.70 -15.53 -16.86
CA ASN A 205 -11.16 -16.65 -17.68
C ASN A 205 -10.55 -16.62 -19.09
N GLU A 206 -10.55 -15.45 -19.72
CA GLU A 206 -9.94 -15.26 -21.05
C GLU A 206 -8.44 -15.56 -21.00
N LEU A 207 -7.73 -15.05 -19.98
CA LEU A 207 -6.32 -15.36 -19.78
C LEU A 207 -6.09 -16.86 -19.61
N ILE A 208 -6.87 -17.55 -18.78
CA ILE A 208 -6.72 -18.99 -18.56
C ILE A 208 -6.94 -19.77 -19.87
N SER A 209 -7.90 -19.34 -20.70
CA SER A 209 -8.13 -19.92 -22.03
C SER A 209 -6.88 -19.78 -22.91
N GLU A 210 -6.37 -18.55 -23.05
CA GLU A 210 -5.17 -18.27 -23.86
C GLU A 210 -3.92 -18.99 -23.35
N LEU A 211 -3.75 -19.10 -22.03
CA LEU A 211 -2.63 -19.81 -21.42
C LEU A 211 -2.66 -21.32 -21.72
N ARG A 212 -3.85 -21.94 -21.82
CA ARG A 212 -3.97 -23.36 -22.17
C ARG A 212 -3.51 -23.65 -23.60
N ASP A 213 -3.72 -22.70 -24.51
CA ASP A 213 -3.31 -22.85 -25.91
C ASP A 213 -1.84 -22.46 -26.13
N THR A 214 -1.35 -21.48 -25.36
CA THR A 214 0.00 -20.92 -25.55
C THR A 214 1.09 -21.69 -24.82
N ILE A 215 0.80 -22.19 -23.62
CA ILE A 215 1.81 -22.85 -22.78
C ILE A 215 1.97 -24.32 -23.21
N PRO A 216 3.19 -24.79 -23.47
CA PRO A 216 3.45 -26.14 -24.00
C PRO A 216 3.40 -27.25 -22.93
N PHE A 217 2.71 -27.05 -21.82
CA PHE A 217 2.61 -28.01 -20.72
C PHE A 217 1.30 -27.83 -19.95
N ASP A 218 0.88 -28.89 -19.26
CA ASP A 218 -0.33 -28.88 -18.45
C ASP A 218 -0.18 -27.97 -17.21
N ILE A 219 -1.11 -27.03 -17.07
CA ILE A 219 -1.19 -26.12 -15.92
C ILE A 219 -1.81 -26.86 -14.74
N LYS A 220 -1.04 -27.03 -13.66
CA LYS A 220 -1.45 -27.72 -12.43
C LYS A 220 -1.94 -26.79 -11.35
N LYS A 221 -1.34 -25.59 -11.26
CA LYS A 221 -1.62 -24.61 -10.21
C LYS A 221 -1.31 -23.20 -10.68
N ILE A 222 -2.17 -22.27 -10.34
CA ILE A 222 -1.97 -20.84 -10.58
C ILE A 222 -2.03 -20.12 -9.23
N THR A 223 -1.05 -19.27 -8.94
CA THR A 223 -1.03 -18.41 -7.76
C THR A 223 -1.05 -16.96 -8.22
N TYR A 224 -2.04 -16.20 -7.75
CA TYR A 224 -2.23 -14.80 -8.13
C TYR A 224 -1.68 -13.87 -7.03
N PHE A 225 -1.05 -12.78 -7.46
CA PHE A 225 -0.58 -11.68 -6.65
C PHE A 225 -1.01 -10.36 -7.29
N SER A 226 -1.30 -9.35 -6.46
CA SER A 226 -1.63 -7.97 -6.81
C SER A 226 -0.92 -7.04 -5.86
#